data_AF-A0A9P7QKT1-F1
#
_entry.id   AF-A0A9P7QKT1-F1
#
_cell.length_a   1.000
_cell.length_b   1.000
_cell.length_c   1.000
_cell.angle_alpha   90.00
_cell.angle_beta   90.00
_cell.angle_gamma   90.00
#
_symmetry.space_group_name_H-M   'P 1'
#
loop_
_entity.id
_entity.type
_entity.pdbx_description
1 polymer ?
#
loop_
_entity_poly.entity_id
_entity_poly.type
_entity_poly.pdbx_seq_one_letter_code
_entity_poly.pdbx_strand_id
1 'polypeptide(L)' 'MSNQAVGAVYQIIIDEVINTSRVDFEESGVEEHVLEELRQTRGFDAASAVLPSMGSNRLRRRGRPEMRREAGGGEGK' A
#
# COMPACT_ATOMS: atom_id res chain seq x y z
N MET A 1 -9.36 3.70 17.89
CA MET A 1 -9.68 4.82 16.98
C MET A 1 -9.02 4.49 15.67
N SER A 2 -9.77 3.83 14.79
CA SER A 2 -9.23 3.30 13.55
C SER A 2 -9.04 4.44 12.54
N ASN A 3 -8.06 4.25 11.68
CA ASN A 3 -7.60 5.12 10.60
C ASN A 3 -8.68 5.58 9.58
N GLN A 4 -9.97 5.28 9.81
CA GLN A 4 -11.09 5.71 8.96
C GLN A 4 -11.32 7.21 8.99
N ALA A 5 -11.18 7.85 10.16
CA ALA A 5 -11.30 9.31 10.25
C ALA A 5 -10.21 10.02 9.43
N VAL A 6 -9.00 9.46 9.42
CA VAL A 6 -7.87 9.98 8.65
C VAL A 6 -8.12 9.82 7.14
N GLY A 7 -8.65 8.66 6.71
CA GLY A 7 -9.07 8.46 5.32
C GLY A 7 -10.13 9.46 4.86
N ALA A 8 -11.12 9.77 5.69
CA ALA A 8 -12.13 10.78 5.40
C ALA A 8 -11.52 12.19 5.24
N VAL A 9 -10.56 12.55 6.09
CA VAL A 9 -9.85 13.84 6.00
C VAL A 9 -9.03 13.94 4.71
N TYR A 10 -8.32 12.88 4.30
CA TYR A 10 -7.59 12.88 3.04
C TYR A 10 -8.51 13.05 1.82
N GLN A 11 -9.67 12.37 1.81
CA GLN A 11 -10.65 12.52 0.72
C GLN A 11 -11.14 13.97 0.59
N ILE A 12 -11.47 14.60 1.73
CA ILE A 12 -11.91 16.01 1.76
C ILE A 12 -10.83 16.92 1.17
N ILE A 13 -9.57 16.76 1.59
CA ILE A 13 -8.46 17.60 1.11
C ILE A 13 -8.21 17.39 -0.39
N ILE A 14 -8.24 16.14 -0.87
CA ILE A 14 -8.05 15.82 -2.29
C ILE A 14 -9.15 16.47 -3.13
N ASP A 15 -10.42 16.31 -2.74
CA ASP A 15 -11.54 16.89 -3.48
C ASP A 15 -11.48 18.43 -3.47
N GLU A 16 -11.07 19.06 -2.36
CA GLU A 16 -10.88 20.52 -2.29
C GLU A 16 -9.77 21.01 -3.22
N VAL A 17 -8.61 20.35 -3.22
CA VAL A 17 -7.49 20.70 -4.11
C VAL A 17 -7.88 20.52 -5.58
N ILE A 18 -8.56 19.42 -5.94
CA ILE A 18 -9.02 19.18 -7.31
C ILE A 18 -10.01 20.27 -7.77
N ASN A 19 -10.98 20.61 -6.92
CA ASN A 19 -11.98 21.62 -7.27
C ASN A 19 -11.39 23.03 -7.39
N THR A 20 -10.42 23.38 -6.53
CA THR A 20 -9.75 24.68 -6.57
C THR A 20 -8.78 24.80 -7.75
N SER A 21 -8.09 23.70 -8.11
CA SER A 21 -7.14 23.69 -9.23
C SER A 21 -7.78 23.53 -10.61
N ARG A 22 -9.08 23.23 -10.73
CA ARG A 22 -9.74 23.05 -12.04
C ARG A 22 -9.58 24.28 -12.93
N VAL A 23 -9.82 25.48 -12.39
CA VAL A 23 -9.70 26.72 -13.17
C VAL A 23 -8.25 26.93 -13.64
N ASP A 24 -7.26 26.67 -12.78
CA ASP A 24 -5.84 26.78 -13.13
C ASP A 24 -5.44 25.80 -14.25
N PHE A 25 -6.03 24.60 -14.26
CA PHE A 25 -5.81 23.60 -15.29
C PHE A 25 -6.44 24.01 -16.62
N GLU A 26 -7.68 24.51 -16.59
CA GLU A 26 -8.36 25.06 -17.77
C GLU A 26 -7.60 26.26 -18.37
N GLU A 27 -7.13 27.18 -17.52
CA GLU A 27 -6.34 28.35 -17.93
C GLU A 27 -4.97 27.96 -18.50
N SER A 28 -4.37 26.89 -17.98
CA SER A 28 -3.11 26.33 -18.48
C SER A 28 -3.28 25.49 -19.74
N GLY A 29 -4.52 25.28 -20.21
CA GLY A 29 -4.83 24.41 -21.36
C GLY A 29 -4.58 22.93 -21.09
N VAL A 30 -4.58 22.52 -19.82
CA VAL A 30 -4.44 21.12 -19.40
C VAL A 30 -5.77 20.41 -19.54
N GLU A 31 -5.75 19.22 -20.12
CA GLU A 31 -6.95 18.43 -20.34
C GLU A 31 -7.54 17.90 -19.03
N GLU A 32 -8.88 17.88 -18.94
CA GLU A 32 -9.63 17.42 -17.75
C GLU A 32 -9.24 15.99 -17.33
N HIS A 33 -8.85 15.13 -18.28
CA HIS A 33 -8.43 13.76 -17.99
C HIS A 33 -7.17 13.72 -17.08
N VAL A 34 -6.29 14.71 -17.17
CA VAL A 34 -5.08 14.82 -16.34
C VAL A 34 -5.45 15.17 -14.89
N LEU A 35 -6.48 16.00 -14.70
CA LEU A 35 -7.01 16.33 -13.39
C LEU A 35 -7.67 15.09 -12.74
N GLU A 36 -8.37 14.27 -13.54
CA GLU A 36 -8.90 12.97 -13.09
C GLU A 36 -7.79 11.98 -12.73
N GLU A 37 -6.71 11.89 -13.49
CA GLU A 37 -5.55 11.06 -13.17
C GLU A 37 -4.87 11.50 -11.87
N LEU A 38 -4.75 12.81 -11.62
CA LEU A 38 -4.22 13.35 -10.37
C LEU A 38 -5.07 12.92 -9.18
N ARG A 39 -6.40 12.97 -9.31
CA ARG A 39 -7.34 12.52 -8.28
C ARG A 39 -7.18 11.02 -7.98
N GLN A 40 -7.09 10.19 -9.02
CA GLN A 40 -6.96 8.74 -8.89
C GLN A 40 -5.62 8.33 -8.25
N THR A 41 -4.52 8.93 -8.72
CA THR A 41 -3.16 8.63 -8.21
C THR A 41 -3.04 9.01 -6.73
N ARG A 42 -3.50 10.20 -6.34
CA ARG A 42 -3.48 10.65 -4.95
C ARG A 42 -4.46 9.88 -4.06
N GLY A 43 -5.61 9.47 -4.59
CA GLY A 43 -6.58 8.64 -3.86
C GLY A 43 -6.05 7.25 -3.51
N PHE A 44 -5.30 6.63 -4.43
CA PHE A 44 -4.63 5.34 -4.19
C PHE A 44 -3.51 5.46 -3.13
N ASP A 45 -2.71 6.51 -3.21
CA ASP A 45 -1.64 6.77 -2.24
C ASP A 45 -2.20 7.08 -0.84
N ALA A 46 -3.29 7.85 -0.74
CA ALA A 46 -3.95 8.12 0.53
C ALA A 46 -4.51 6.84 1.17
N ALA A 47 -5.11 5.95 0.37
CA ALA A 47 -5.57 4.64 0.86
C ALA A 47 -4.41 3.74 1.32
N SER A 48 -3.28 3.79 0.61
CA SER A 48 -2.04 3.08 0.98
C SER A 48 -1.43 3.64 2.28
N ALA A 49 -1.36 4.97 2.42
CA ALA A 49 -0.84 5.65 3.61
C ALA A 49 -1.69 5.38 4.87
N VAL A 50 -2.99 5.14 4.69
CA VAL A 50 -3.95 4.81 5.76
C VAL A 50 -3.90 3.32 6.14
N LEU A 51 -3.19 2.47 5.39
CA LEU A 51 -2.91 1.07 5.72
C LEU A 51 -1.43 0.82 6.11
N PRO A 52 -0.92 1.39 7.21
CA PRO A 52 0.30 0.84 7.80
C PRO A 52 -0.07 -0.46 8.55
N SER A 53 0.54 -1.57 8.15
CA SER A 53 0.54 -2.86 8.85
C SER A 53 -0.73 -3.74 8.74
N MET A 54 -1.10 -4.14 7.52
CA MET A 54 -1.51 -5.53 7.30
C MET A 54 -0.25 -6.30 6.88
N GLY A 55 0.39 -6.90 7.88
CA GLY A 55 1.77 -7.38 7.85
C GLY A 55 2.15 -8.20 6.60
N SER A 56 3.16 -7.69 5.90
CA SER A 56 4.11 -8.47 5.12
C SER A 56 4.87 -9.44 6.02
N ASN A 57 4.18 -10.45 6.56
CA ASN A 57 4.79 -11.60 7.24
C ASN A 57 4.79 -12.84 6.34
N ARG A 58 4.66 -12.65 5.02
CA ARG A 58 4.66 -13.73 4.02
C ARG A 58 6.06 -14.07 3.49
N LEU A 59 7.10 -13.75 4.24
CA LEU A 59 8.46 -14.23 4.01
C LEU A 59 9.01 -14.68 5.38
N ARG A 60 9.59 -15.88 5.43
CA ARG A 60 10.34 -16.49 6.55
C ARG A 60 9.67 -17.58 7.42
N ARG A 61 8.85 -18.48 6.88
CA ARG A 61 8.74 -19.87 7.42
C ARG A 61 8.42 -20.93 6.35
N ARG A 62 9.42 -21.28 5.55
CA ARG A 62 9.60 -22.64 4.98
C ARG A 62 11.12 -22.80 4.87
N GLY A 63 11.79 -23.13 5.98
CA GLY A 63 11.89 -24.52 6.42
C GLY A 63 13.11 -25.12 5.71
N ARG A 64 14.24 -25.11 6.43
CA ARG A 64 15.56 -25.62 6.02
C ARG A 64 15.48 -26.94 5.23
N PRO A 65 16.32 -27.16 4.20
CA PRO A 65 16.59 -28.52 3.74
C PRO A 65 17.35 -29.26 4.85
N GLU A 66 16.80 -30.37 5.34
CA GLU A 66 17.49 -31.22 6.31
C GLU A 66 18.77 -31.78 5.69
N MET A 67 19.91 -31.35 6.23
CA MET A 67 21.21 -31.98 6.00
C MET A 67 21.24 -33.30 6.78
N ARG A 68 20.81 -34.39 6.15
CA ARG A 68 21.01 -35.75 6.65
C ARG A 68 22.46 -36.18 6.36
N ARG A 69 23.37 -35.93 7.32
CA ARG A 69 24.64 -36.65 7.49
C ARG A 69 24.49 -37.48 8.77
N GLU A 70 24.29 -38.78 8.67
CA GLU A 70 25.28 -39.87 8.53
C GLU A 70 25.69 -40.46 9.88
N ALA A 71 25.66 -41.81 9.89
CA ALA A 71 26.49 -42.75 10.66
C ALA A 71 26.24 -42.99 12.17
N GLY A 72 26.25 -44.28 12.53
CA GLY A 72 26.67 -44.76 13.85
C GLY A 72 25.66 -45.67 14.55
N GLY A 73 25.95 -46.98 14.59
CA GLY A 73 25.10 -48.02 15.16
C GLY A 73 25.16 -48.19 16.68
N GLY A 74 24.52 -49.25 17.17
CA GLY A 74 24.58 -49.69 18.56
C GLY A 74 23.37 -50.54 18.95
N GLU A 75 23.66 -51.70 19.53
CA GLU A 75 22.86 -52.90 19.71
C GLU A 75 21.68 -52.81 20.71
N GLY A 76 20.81 -53.83 20.69
CA GLY A 76 20.20 -54.34 21.94
C GLY A 76 18.74 -54.79 21.86
N LYS A 77 18.50 -56.04 21.43
CA LYS A 77 17.87 -57.13 22.21
C LYS A 77 17.53 -58.33 21.33
#